data_AF-A0A0G0ERM7-F1
#
_entry.id   AF-A0A0G0ERM7-F1
#
_cell.length_a   1.000
_cell.length_b   1.000
_cell.length_c   1.000
_cell.angle_alpha   90.00
_cell.angle_beta   90.00
_cell.angle_gamma   90.00
#
_symmetry.space_group_name_H-M   'P 1'
#
loop_
_entity.id
_entity.type
_entity.pdbx_description
1 polymer ?
#
loop_
_entity_poly.entity_id
_entity_poly.type
_entity_poly.pdbx_seq_one_letter_code
_entity_poly.pdbx_strand_id
1 'polypeptide(L)'
;MSGLLESRGEIALFTDMDQATPIAEIEKLLPEFNKGFDIVIGSRAGRKGAPLIRKLAAWGFAVLRGIILGLPFKDTQCGFKAFNRKSIEAIFPRIKNEWGVVHFKGGAVNAV
;
A
#
# COMPACT_ATOMS: atom_id res chain seq x y z
N MET A 1 0.08 -5.62 -10.16
CA MET A 1 1.30 -4.77 -10.03
C MET A 1 1.84 -4.26 -11.38
N SER A 2 1.26 -4.66 -12.53
CA SER A 2 1.69 -4.18 -13.85
C SER A 2 1.72 -2.66 -13.96
N GLY A 3 0.77 -1.95 -13.35
CA GLY A 3 0.77 -0.48 -13.35
C GLY A 3 2.04 0.16 -12.77
N LEU A 4 2.65 -0.42 -11.72
CA LEU A 4 3.91 0.09 -11.17
C LEU A 4 5.09 -0.20 -12.10
N LEU A 5 5.15 -1.40 -12.68
CA LEU A 5 6.20 -1.80 -13.62
C LEU A 5 6.16 -0.99 -14.93
N GLU A 6 4.96 -0.72 -15.45
CA GLU A 6 4.74 0.06 -16.69
C GLU A 6 4.73 1.57 -16.47
N SER A 7 4.73 2.03 -15.21
CA SER A 7 4.80 3.46 -14.90
C SER A 7 6.09 4.06 -15.48
N ARG A 8 6.04 5.35 -15.86
CA ARG A 8 7.20 6.07 -16.45
C ARG A 8 7.72 7.24 -15.61
N GLY A 9 7.00 7.60 -14.54
CA GLY A 9 7.43 8.65 -13.62
C GLY A 9 8.64 8.23 -12.78
N GLU A 10 9.35 9.22 -12.24
CA GLU A 10 10.45 8.99 -11.28
C GLU A 10 9.94 8.40 -9.97
N ILE A 11 8.76 8.85 -9.54
CA ILE A 11 8.01 8.34 -8.39
C ILE A 11 6.66 7.83 -8.90
N ALA A 12 6.27 6.63 -8.46
CA ALA A 12 4.96 6.06 -8.73
C ALA A 12 4.19 5.86 -7.42
N LEU A 13 2.93 6.33 -7.40
CA LEU A 13 2.00 6.11 -6.29
C LEU A 13 1.18 4.84 -6.56
N PHE A 14 1.21 3.92 -5.61
CA PHE A 14 0.23 2.87 -5.44
C PHE A 14 -0.89 3.40 -4.55
N THR A 15 -2.13 3.33 -5.02
CA THR A 15 -3.32 3.78 -4.29
C THR A 15 -4.56 3.03 -4.77
N ASP A 16 -5.53 2.88 -3.88
CA ASP A 16 -6.85 2.34 -4.20
C ASP A 16 -7.70 3.39 -4.95
N MET A 17 -8.56 2.93 -5.86
CA MET A 17 -9.42 3.79 -6.68
C MET A 17 -10.54 4.47 -5.85
N ASP A 18 -10.93 3.87 -4.73
CA ASP A 18 -11.99 4.37 -3.84
C ASP A 18 -11.59 5.60 -3.01
N GLN A 19 -10.32 6.02 -3.10
CA GLN A 19 -9.74 7.11 -2.31
C GLN A 19 -9.95 6.96 -0.80
N ALA A 20 -9.86 5.73 -0.27
CA ALA A 20 -9.82 5.51 1.17
C ALA A 20 -8.73 6.33 1.88
N THR A 21 -7.69 6.73 1.14
CA THR A 21 -6.82 7.86 1.47
C THR A 21 -6.91 8.89 0.33
N PRO A 22 -7.28 10.16 0.61
CA PRO A 22 -7.39 11.18 -0.43
C PRO A 22 -6.10 11.37 -1.21
N ILE A 23 -6.17 11.54 -2.52
CA ILE A 23 -4.98 11.67 -3.38
C ILE A 23 -4.08 12.85 -2.98
N ALA A 24 -4.65 13.93 -2.44
CA ALA A 24 -3.92 15.10 -1.96
C ALA A 24 -2.91 14.77 -0.83
N GLU A 25 -3.07 13.66 -0.12
CA GLU A 25 -2.10 13.20 0.88
C GLU A 25 -0.72 12.85 0.27
N ILE A 26 -0.62 12.76 -1.06
CA ILE A 26 0.65 12.58 -1.78
C ILE A 26 1.66 13.70 -1.46
N GLU A 27 1.17 14.92 -1.15
CA GLU A 27 2.02 16.06 -0.78
C GLU A 27 2.85 15.79 0.48
N LYS A 28 2.42 14.86 1.34
CA LYS A 28 3.16 14.43 2.53
C LYS A 28 4.19 13.35 2.22
N LEU A 29 4.02 12.58 1.13
CA LEU A 29 4.95 11.52 0.74
C LEU A 29 6.13 12.05 -0.07
N LEU A 30 5.89 12.98 -1.00
CA LEU A 30 6.90 13.46 -1.95
C LEU A 30 8.17 14.03 -1.27
N PRO A 31 8.08 14.85 -0.20
CA PRO A 31 9.26 15.40 0.45
C PRO A 31 10.19 14.35 1.06
N GLU A 32 9.69 13.16 1.39
CA GLU A 32 10.50 12.08 1.96
C GLU A 32 11.51 11.52 0.95
N PHE A 33 11.21 11.57 -0.35
CA PHE A 33 12.17 11.16 -1.39
C PHE A 33 13.38 12.09 -1.46
N ASN A 34 13.21 13.38 -1.16
CA ASN A 34 14.33 14.33 -1.07
C ASN A 34 15.27 14.01 0.10
N LYS A 35 14.81 13.24 1.10
CA LYS A 35 15.62 12.75 2.21
C LYS A 35 16.36 11.44 1.87
N GLY A 36 16.20 10.93 0.65
CA GLY A 36 16.84 9.71 0.16
C GLY A 36 16.06 8.42 0.44
N PHE A 37 14.79 8.49 0.84
CA PHE A 37 13.97 7.29 1.01
C PHE A 37 13.53 6.71 -0.34
N ASP A 38 13.71 5.40 -0.51
CA ASP A 38 13.33 4.70 -1.75
C ASP A 38 11.83 4.35 -1.81
N ILE A 39 11.21 4.14 -0.64
CA ILE A 39 9.80 3.74 -0.47
C ILE A 39 9.20 4.51 0.69
N VAL A 40 8.01 5.08 0.50
CA VAL A 40 7.31 5.85 1.53
C VAL A 40 5.89 5.31 1.67
N ILE A 41 5.49 4.96 2.89
CA ILE A 41 4.22 4.30 3.19
C ILE A 41 3.34 5.27 4.00
N GLY A 42 2.15 5.57 3.50
CA GLY A 42 1.13 6.26 4.29
C GLY A 42 0.62 5.40 5.44
N SER A 43 0.23 6.00 6.55
CA SER A 43 -0.32 5.29 7.71
C SER A 43 -1.67 5.86 8.10
N ARG A 44 -2.69 4.99 8.21
CA ARG A 44 -4.03 5.44 8.56
C ARG A 44 -4.17 5.57 10.07
N ALA A 45 -4.78 6.68 10.50
CA ALA A 45 -5.37 6.74 11.83
C ALA A 45 -6.66 5.91 11.85
N GLY A 46 -6.94 5.24 12.96
CA GLY A 46 -8.14 4.39 13.09
C GLY A 46 -9.44 5.13 12.75
N ARG A 47 -10.43 4.41 12.23
CA ARG A 47 -11.71 5.00 11.81
C ARG A 47 -12.49 5.56 13.00
N LYS A 48 -12.81 6.86 12.96
CA LYS A 48 -13.70 7.50 13.95
C LYS A 48 -15.09 6.86 13.89
N GLY A 49 -15.70 6.67 15.06
CA GLY A 49 -17.03 6.04 15.17
C GLY A 49 -17.08 4.52 14.97
N ALA A 50 -15.94 3.84 14.78
CA ALA A 50 -15.95 2.38 14.70
C ALA A 50 -16.39 1.73 16.03
N PRO A 51 -17.22 0.66 15.98
CA PRO A 51 -17.60 -0.10 17.17
C PRO A 51 -16.38 -0.57 17.98
N LEU A 52 -16.52 -0.65 19.30
CA LEU A 52 -15.41 -1.02 20.19
C LEU A 52 -14.81 -2.39 19.82
N ILE A 53 -15.67 -3.36 19.49
CA ILE A 53 -15.23 -4.70 19.05
C ILE A 53 -14.35 -4.64 17.79
N ARG A 54 -14.67 -3.75 16.84
CA ARG A 54 -13.87 -3.56 15.63
C ARG A 54 -12.53 -2.91 15.94
N LYS A 55 -12.50 -1.97 16.89
CA LYS A 55 -11.25 -1.34 17.34
C LYS A 55 -10.33 -2.34 18.03
N LEU A 56 -10.88 -3.20 18.90
CA LEU A 56 -10.13 -4.25 19.58
C LEU A 56 -9.58 -5.28 18.57
N ALA A 57 -10.39 -5.72 17.61
CA ALA A 57 -9.95 -6.63 16.56
C ALA A 57 -8.83 -6.01 15.70
N ALA A 58 -8.98 -4.75 15.30
CA ALA A 58 -7.96 -4.05 14.52
C ALA A 58 -6.65 -3.88 15.29
N TRP A 59 -6.73 -3.59 16.60
CA TRP A 59 -5.57 -3.49 17.47
C TRP A 59 -4.88 -4.85 17.64
N GLY A 60 -5.63 -5.91 17.95
CA GLY A 60 -5.07 -7.27 18.09
C GLY A 60 -4.39 -7.74 16.81
N PHE A 61 -4.99 -7.47 15.65
CA PHE A 61 -4.38 -7.74 14.35
C PHE A 61 -3.11 -6.91 14.12
N ALA A 62 -3.07 -5.64 14.56
CA ALA A 62 -1.88 -4.81 14.45
C ALA A 62 -0.72 -5.34 15.32
N VAL A 63 -1.00 -5.77 16.54
CA VAL A 63 0.00 -6.37 17.44
C VAL A 63 0.52 -7.69 16.87
N LEU A 64 -0.38 -8.61 16.51
CA LEU A 64 -0.01 -9.91 15.96
C LEU A 64 0.85 -9.76 14.70
N ARG A 65 0.44 -8.87 13.80
CA ARG A 65 1.20 -8.56 12.59
C ARG A 65 2.59 -7.99 12.90
N GLY A 66 2.69 -7.09 13.88
CA GLY A 66 3.97 -6.53 14.32
C GLY A 66 4.92 -7.62 14.82
N ILE A 67 4.40 -8.59 15.57
CA ILE A 67 5.17 -9.74 16.07
C ILE A 67 5.60 -10.67 14.92
N ILE A 68 4.68 -11.06 14.05
CA ILE A 68 4.95 -12.03 12.98
C ILE A 68 5.92 -11.44 11.93
N LEU A 69 5.71 -10.19 11.52
CA LEU A 69 6.51 -9.57 10.46
C LEU A 69 7.80 -8.93 10.98
N GLY A 70 7.86 -8.53 12.26
CA GLY A 70 9.02 -7.86 12.84
C GLY A 70 9.37 -6.51 12.20
N LEU A 71 8.43 -5.89 11.47
CA LEU A 71 8.68 -4.65 10.73
C LEU A 71 8.40 -3.42 11.61
N PRO A 72 9.23 -2.36 11.51
CA PRO A 72 9.08 -1.13 12.31
C PRO A 72 7.99 -0.19 11.78
N PHE A 73 6.89 -0.74 11.22
CA PHE A 73 5.83 0.03 10.59
C PHE A 73 4.47 -0.21 11.25
N LYS A 74 3.80 0.88 11.63
CA LYS A 74 2.50 0.84 12.30
C LYS A 74 1.38 0.29 11.40
N ASP A 75 1.38 0.65 10.12
CA ASP A 75 0.34 0.24 9.15
C ASP A 75 0.99 -0.27 7.86
N THR A 76 1.34 -1.56 7.83
CA THR A 76 1.92 -2.20 6.63
C THR A 76 0.86 -2.47 5.54
N GLN A 77 -0.42 -2.39 5.89
CA GLN A 77 -1.57 -2.76 5.05
C GLN A 77 -2.23 -1.55 4.39
N CYS A 78 -1.64 -0.36 4.53
CA CYS A 78 -2.11 0.82 3.83
C CYS A 78 -1.88 0.66 2.32
N GLY A 79 -2.92 0.91 1.53
CA GLY A 79 -2.85 0.90 0.07
C GLY A 79 -2.20 2.16 -0.51
N PHE A 80 -1.90 3.17 0.30
CA PHE A 80 -1.32 4.45 -0.13
C PHE A 80 0.21 4.44 0.07
N LYS A 81 0.96 4.10 -0.98
CA LYS A 81 2.43 3.91 -0.93
C LYS A 81 3.09 4.48 -2.18
N ALA A 82 4.18 5.21 -2.02
CA ALA A 82 4.95 5.73 -3.13
C ALA A 82 6.31 5.02 -3.23
N PHE A 83 6.78 4.85 -4.45
CA PHE A 83 8.02 4.13 -4.79
C PHE A 83 8.81 4.94 -5.80
N ASN A 84 10.12 5.05 -5.62
CA ASN A 84 10.99 5.55 -6.69
C ASN A 84 11.29 4.44 -7.71
N ARG A 85 11.80 4.83 -8.89
CA ARG A 85 12.17 3.90 -9.96
C ARG A 85 13.05 2.73 -9.48
N LYS A 86 14.09 3.05 -8.71
CA LYS A 86 15.06 2.08 -8.17
C LYS A 86 14.38 0.98 -7.35
N SER A 87 13.46 1.34 -6.44
CA SER A 87 12.74 0.36 -5.62
C SER A 87 11.77 -0.49 -6.44
N ILE A 88 11.14 0.09 -7.46
CA ILE A 88 10.22 -0.63 -8.34
C ILE A 88 10.97 -1.77 -9.06
N GLU A 89 12.09 -1.44 -9.67
CA GLU A 89 12.92 -2.38 -10.45
C GLU A 89 13.56 -3.47 -9.57
N ALA A 90 13.94 -3.13 -8.34
CA ALA A 90 14.56 -4.09 -7.42
C ALA A 90 13.55 -5.09 -6.82
N ILE A 91 12.31 -4.67 -6.57
CA ILE A 91 11.37 -5.44 -5.73
C ILE A 91 10.30 -6.15 -6.56
N PHE A 92 9.62 -5.44 -7.45
CA PHE A 92 8.39 -5.95 -8.07
C PHE A 92 8.61 -7.11 -9.05
N PRO A 93 9.71 -7.16 -9.83
CA PRO A 93 10.02 -8.34 -10.63
C PRO A 93 10.21 -9.60 -9.76
N ARG A 94 10.85 -9.46 -8.60
CA ARG A 94 11.06 -10.58 -7.65
C ARG A 94 9.74 -11.06 -7.06
N ILE A 95 8.88 -10.14 -6.61
CA ILE A 95 7.54 -10.49 -6.13
C ILE A 95 6.77 -11.26 -7.20
N LYS A 96 6.76 -10.78 -8.45
CA LYS A 96 6.06 -11.44 -9.55
C LYS A 96 6.58 -12.85 -9.83
N ASN A 97 7.89 -13.07 -9.75
CA ASN A 97 8.53 -14.35 -10.05
C ASN A 97 8.40 -15.35 -8.89
N GLU A 98 8.57 -14.91 -7.66
CA GLU A 98 8.57 -15.77 -6.46
C GLU A 98 7.15 -16.13 -6.01
N TRP A 99 6.17 -15.23 -6.18
CA TRP A 99 4.79 -15.43 -5.71
C TRP A 99 3.80 -15.81 -6.81
N GLY A 100 4.28 -15.91 -8.07
CA GLY A 100 3.53 -16.41 -9.21
C GLY A 100 2.50 -15.44 -9.81
N VAL A 101 2.08 -15.75 -11.05
CA VAL A 101 0.95 -15.09 -11.72
C VAL A 101 -0.24 -16.04 -11.68
N VAL A 102 -1.27 -15.68 -10.91
CA VAL A 102 -2.52 -16.44 -10.91
C VAL A 102 -3.39 -15.92 -12.06
N HIS A 103 -3.75 -16.81 -12.97
CA HIS A 103 -4.67 -16.51 -14.06
C HIS A 103 -6.11 -16.61 -13.56
N PHE A 104 -6.85 -15.51 -13.65
CA PHE A 104 -8.26 -15.45 -13.26
C PHE A 104 -9.15 -15.24 -14.49
N LYS A 105 -10.35 -15.81 -14.46
CA LYS A 105 -11.45 -15.46 -15.36
C LYS A 105 -12.42 -14.56 -14.59
N GLY A 106 -12.75 -13.40 -15.16
CA GLY A 106 -13.71 -12.45 -14.56
C GLY A 106 -15.00 -12.38 -15.37
N GLY A 107 -16.11 -12.09 -14.70
CA GLY A 107 -17.39 -11.70 -15.30
C GLY A 107 -17.73 -10.26 -14.93
N ALA A 108 -18.39 -9.53 -15.83
CA ALA A 108 -18.94 -8.21 -15.55
C ALA A 108 -20.46 -8.31 -15.42
N VAL A 109 -21.03 -7.64 -14.42
CA VAL A 109 -22.47 -7.45 -14.25
C VAL A 109 -22.74 -5.95 -14.14
N ASN A 110 -23.87 -5.50 -14.67
CA ASN A 110 -24.27 -4.10 -14.51
C ASN A 110 -24.58 -3.84 -13.03
N ALA A 111 -23.90 -2.85 -12.46
CA ALA A 111 -24.22 -2.31 -11.14
C ALA A 111 -25.14 -1.10 -11.34
N VAL A 112 -26.28 -1.10 -10.64
CA VAL A 112 -27.24 0.01 -10.59
C VAL A 112 -26.79 1.00 -9.51
#